data_AF-A0A2E0ENS1-F1
#
_entry.id   AF-A0A2E0ENS1-F1
#
_cell.length_a   1.000
_cell.length_b   1.000
_cell.length_c   1.000
_cell.angle_alpha   90.00
_cell.angle_beta   90.00
_cell.angle_gamma   90.00
#
_symmetry.space_group_name_H-M   'P 1'
#
loop_
_entity.id
_entity.type
_entity.pdbx_description
1 polymer ?
#
loop_
_entity_poly.entity_id
_entity_poly.type
_entity_poly.pdbx_seq_one_letter_code
_entity_poly.pdbx_strand_id
1 'polypeptide(L)'
;MRSNIIFFSILLISGCSTSKLTTHEEQASRLSNLELCKRIKYGGGNSFQQDEVYTRKLDCSDYPKITKLDNREKSYDIYYGKSAMERTSIEMVISFSESLPPVISAKGREGALNQAKLNVESLLKDPYSAKFSELRIEKFGKGKVVCGKVNAKNSYGGYTGSTDFVAGGNVAALYIDSKYPDIERQSNLGMIMACKL
;
A
#
# COMPACT_ATOMS: atom_id res chain seq x y z
N MET A 1 -78.16 15.99 30.26
CA MET A 1 -78.12 16.47 31.66
C MET A 1 -76.69 16.34 32.16
N ARG A 2 -76.11 17.47 32.61
CA ARG A 2 -75.04 17.71 33.64
C ARG A 2 -74.01 16.58 33.86
N SER A 3 -72.69 16.80 33.75
CA SER A 3 -71.85 17.79 34.46
C SER A 3 -70.54 18.04 33.67
N ASN A 4 -70.10 19.28 33.41
CA ASN A 4 -69.40 20.22 34.31
C ASN A 4 -68.14 19.65 34.97
N ILE A 5 -66.94 20.18 34.61
CA ILE A 5 -66.17 21.13 35.43
C ILE A 5 -64.97 21.66 34.61
N ILE A 6 -64.90 22.98 34.52
CA ILE A 6 -63.83 23.86 34.02
C ILE A 6 -63.06 24.36 35.25
N PHE A 7 -61.73 24.40 35.26
CA PHE A 7 -60.85 25.32 36.04
C PHE A 7 -59.40 25.00 35.61
N PHE A 8 -58.41 25.87 35.43
CA PHE A 8 -58.27 27.32 35.26
C PHE A 8 -56.79 27.53 34.88
N SER A 9 -56.50 28.59 34.13
CA SER A 9 -55.18 29.03 33.71
C SER A 9 -54.31 29.54 34.90
N ILE A 10 -52.97 29.47 34.78
CA ILE A 10 -52.02 30.61 34.74
C ILE A 10 -50.57 30.19 35.07
N LEU A 11 -49.69 30.73 34.22
CA LEU A 11 -48.23 30.85 34.11
C LEU A 11 -47.44 31.18 35.41
N LEU A 12 -46.23 30.61 35.60
CA LEU A 12 -44.90 31.30 35.66
C LEU A 12 -43.76 30.46 36.30
N ILE A 13 -42.71 30.25 35.49
CA ILE A 13 -41.23 30.30 35.71
C ILE A 13 -40.61 29.75 37.03
N SER A 14 -39.80 28.69 36.90
CA SER A 14 -38.41 28.61 37.42
C SER A 14 -37.71 27.35 36.87
N GLY A 15 -36.45 27.48 36.45
CA GLY A 15 -35.78 26.58 35.51
C GLY A 15 -35.09 25.35 36.09
N CYS A 16 -34.68 24.45 35.19
CA CYS A 16 -33.41 23.72 35.25
C CYS A 16 -33.10 23.06 33.88
N SER A 17 -32.00 23.51 33.27
CA SER A 17 -31.00 22.73 32.52
C SER A 17 -31.40 21.42 31.79
N THR A 18 -31.32 21.42 30.46
CA THR A 18 -30.21 20.79 29.70
C THR A 18 -30.60 20.66 28.23
N SER A 19 -30.04 21.54 27.40
CA SER A 19 -29.75 21.27 26.00
C SER A 19 -28.82 20.04 25.94
N LYS A 20 -29.32 18.87 25.48
CA LYS A 20 -28.44 17.73 25.23
C LYS A 20 -27.80 17.87 23.85
N LEU A 21 -26.61 18.46 23.88
CA LEU A 21 -25.38 17.95 23.30
C LEU A 21 -25.53 17.22 21.95
N THR A 22 -25.42 17.96 20.86
CA THR A 22 -24.68 17.44 19.69
C THR A 22 -23.26 17.18 20.18
N THR A 23 -22.90 15.90 20.30
CA THR A 23 -21.67 15.47 20.95
C THR A 23 -20.46 16.01 20.19
N HIS A 24 -19.49 16.51 20.95
CA HIS A 24 -18.17 16.97 20.50
C HIS A 24 -17.36 15.93 19.68
N GLU A 25 -17.87 14.70 19.56
CA GLU A 25 -17.26 13.55 18.93
C GLU A 25 -17.28 13.62 17.38
N GLU A 26 -18.34 14.18 16.80
CA GLU A 26 -18.50 14.24 15.34
C GLU A 26 -17.65 15.37 14.72
N GLN A 27 -17.46 16.47 15.44
CA GLN A 27 -16.56 17.55 15.03
C GLN A 27 -15.08 17.21 15.27
N ALA A 28 -14.75 16.43 16.31
CA ALA A 28 -13.39 15.96 16.57
C ALA A 28 -12.87 14.98 15.50
N SER A 29 -13.76 14.16 14.90
CA SER A 29 -13.43 13.24 13.78
C SER A 29 -13.07 13.98 12.48
N ARG A 30 -13.75 15.09 12.18
CA ARG A 30 -13.41 15.91 11.00
C ARG A 30 -12.10 16.67 11.19
N LEU A 31 -11.83 17.16 12.40
CA LEU A 31 -10.59 17.87 12.72
C LEU A 31 -9.37 16.93 12.81
N SER A 32 -9.51 15.72 13.35
CA SER A 32 -8.41 14.76 13.47
C SER A 32 -7.93 14.22 12.13
N ASN A 33 -8.84 13.99 11.18
CA ASN A 33 -8.51 13.55 9.82
C ASN A 33 -7.83 14.65 9.00
N LEU A 34 -8.20 15.92 9.22
CA LEU A 34 -7.56 17.07 8.59
C LEU A 34 -6.16 17.32 9.18
N GLU A 35 -5.96 17.10 10.48
CA GLU A 35 -4.66 17.21 11.14
C GLU A 35 -3.70 16.04 10.81
N LEU A 36 -4.20 14.81 10.68
CA LEU A 36 -3.36 13.68 10.24
C LEU A 36 -2.87 13.85 8.80
N CYS A 37 -3.72 14.37 7.90
CA CYS A 37 -3.28 14.73 6.56
C CYS A 37 -2.27 15.88 6.54
N LYS A 38 -2.33 16.80 7.52
CA LYS A 38 -1.33 17.86 7.68
C LYS A 38 -0.02 17.37 8.28
N ARG A 39 0.00 16.31 9.11
CA ARG A 39 1.24 15.74 9.65
C ARG A 39 2.09 15.00 8.62
N ILE A 40 1.48 14.42 7.59
CA ILE A 40 2.24 13.87 6.45
C ILE A 40 2.94 14.99 5.65
N LYS A 41 2.48 16.25 5.75
CA LYS A 41 3.17 17.40 5.14
C LYS A 41 4.40 17.91 5.91
N TYR A 42 4.62 17.51 7.17
CA TYR A 42 5.69 18.08 8.00
C TYR A 42 6.51 17.02 8.76
N GLY A 43 6.87 15.93 8.07
CA GLY A 43 7.93 15.01 8.47
C GLY A 43 9.19 15.24 7.64
N GLY A 44 9.79 16.43 7.74
CA GLY A 44 10.98 16.81 6.98
C GLY A 44 11.78 17.87 7.70
N GLY A 45 12.65 17.44 8.62
CA GLY A 45 13.67 18.27 9.23
C GLY A 45 14.93 18.32 8.36
N ASN A 46 15.00 19.39 7.57
CA ASN A 46 16.17 20.08 7.01
C ASN A 46 17.00 19.49 5.85
N SER A 47 17.10 20.37 4.84
CA SER A 47 18.00 20.48 3.69
C SER A 47 17.81 19.55 2.50
N PHE A 48 16.81 19.85 1.65
CA PHE A 48 17.06 19.90 0.20
C PHE A 48 16.03 20.83 -0.47
N GLN A 49 16.52 21.67 -1.38
CA GLN A 49 15.77 22.73 -2.06
C GLN A 49 14.59 22.19 -2.88
N GLN A 50 13.56 23.02 -2.96
CA GLN A 50 12.34 22.83 -3.75
C GLN A 50 12.65 22.54 -5.22
N ASP A 51 12.21 21.39 -5.71
CA ASP A 51 11.82 21.23 -7.11
C ASP A 51 10.33 20.85 -7.16
N GLU A 52 9.55 21.76 -7.74
CA GLU A 52 8.11 21.68 -7.96
C GLU A 52 7.77 20.66 -9.05
N VAL A 53 7.85 19.35 -8.80
CA VAL A 53 7.31 18.37 -9.75
C VAL A 53 6.62 17.22 -9.01
N TYR A 54 5.32 17.10 -9.26
CA TYR A 54 4.48 15.91 -9.01
C TYR A 54 3.83 15.72 -7.63
N THR A 55 3.02 16.68 -7.20
CA THR A 55 1.93 16.40 -6.24
C THR A 55 0.65 15.99 -6.98
N ARG A 56 0.61 14.79 -7.55
CA ARG A 56 -0.71 14.18 -7.85
C ARG A 56 -1.35 13.80 -6.53
N LYS A 57 -2.56 14.33 -6.29
CA LYS A 57 -3.46 13.88 -5.23
C LYS A 57 -3.55 12.34 -5.30
N LEU A 58 -2.96 11.68 -4.31
CA LEU A 58 -3.24 10.27 -4.04
C LEU A 58 -4.73 10.20 -3.66
N ASP A 59 -5.53 9.60 -4.54
CA ASP A 59 -6.94 9.34 -4.28
C ASP A 59 -7.05 8.12 -3.37
N CYS A 60 -7.36 8.37 -2.10
CA CYS A 60 -7.48 7.34 -1.06
C CYS A 60 -8.60 6.32 -1.32
N SER A 61 -9.41 6.49 -2.37
CA SER A 61 -10.44 5.52 -2.77
C SER A 61 -9.87 4.26 -3.46
N ASP A 62 -8.59 4.29 -3.85
CA ASP A 62 -7.93 3.16 -4.49
C ASP A 62 -7.35 2.13 -3.52
N TYR A 63 -7.22 2.49 -2.24
CA TYR A 63 -6.93 1.51 -1.20
C TYR A 63 -8.19 0.74 -0.84
N PRO A 64 -8.11 -0.57 -0.51
CA PRO A 64 -9.23 -1.26 0.09
C PRO A 64 -9.74 -0.42 1.25
N LYS A 65 -11.03 -0.05 1.22
CA LYS A 65 -11.66 0.73 2.28
C LYS A 65 -11.34 0.04 3.60
N ILE A 66 -10.51 0.67 4.42
CA ILE A 66 -10.31 0.28 5.80
C ILE A 66 -11.62 0.68 6.51
N THR A 67 -12.65 -0.14 6.33
CA THR A 67 -13.94 0.01 7.01
C THR A 67 -13.64 -0.04 8.50
N LYS A 68 -13.95 1.05 9.21
CA LYS A 68 -13.86 1.23 10.67
C LYS A 68 -13.37 -0.04 11.37
N LEU A 69 -12.05 -0.21 11.41
CA LEU A 69 -11.46 -1.25 12.20
C LEU A 69 -11.75 -0.89 13.66
N ASP A 70 -12.36 -1.83 14.38
CA ASP A 70 -12.67 -1.72 15.81
C ASP A 70 -11.41 -1.19 16.52
N ASN A 71 -11.54 -0.37 17.57
CA ASN A 71 -10.38 0.08 18.34
C ASN A 71 -9.52 -1.09 18.87
N ARG A 72 -10.05 -2.33 18.87
CA ARG A 72 -9.28 -3.57 19.08
C ARG A 72 -8.34 -3.96 17.92
N GLU A 73 -8.64 -3.63 16.67
CA GLU A 73 -7.76 -3.92 15.52
C GLU A 73 -6.53 -3.00 15.45
N LYS A 74 -6.61 -1.77 15.98
CA LYS A 74 -5.42 -0.94 16.19
C LYS A 74 -4.44 -1.56 17.19
N SER A 75 -4.94 -2.36 18.14
CA SER A 75 -4.11 -3.14 19.06
C SER A 75 -3.53 -4.40 18.37
N TYR A 76 -4.28 -5.03 17.46
CA TYR A 76 -3.83 -6.21 16.73
C TYR A 76 -2.70 -5.92 15.73
N ASP A 77 -2.67 -4.76 15.07
CA ASP A 77 -1.52 -4.36 14.23
C ASP A 77 -0.25 -4.02 15.05
N ILE A 78 -0.42 -3.74 16.34
CA ILE A 78 0.68 -3.52 17.30
C ILE A 78 1.09 -4.85 17.97
N TYR A 79 0.15 -5.81 18.11
CA TYR A 79 0.32 -7.08 18.82
C TYR A 79 0.65 -8.29 17.90
N TYR A 80 0.20 -8.26 16.64
CA TYR A 80 0.47 -9.21 15.54
C TYR A 80 1.13 -8.51 14.34
N GLY A 81 1.82 -7.40 14.60
CA GLY A 81 2.29 -6.47 13.58
C GLY A 81 2.98 -7.15 12.40
N LYS A 82 2.39 -6.98 11.21
CA LYS A 82 3.19 -7.06 9.99
C LYS A 82 4.35 -6.09 10.17
N SER A 83 5.57 -6.61 10.21
CA SER A 83 6.75 -5.77 10.42
C SER A 83 6.76 -4.67 9.36
N ALA A 84 7.39 -3.53 9.67
CA ALA A 84 7.52 -2.45 8.68
C ALA A 84 8.09 -2.97 7.34
N MET A 85 8.92 -4.02 7.39
CA MET A 85 9.47 -4.71 6.22
C MET A 85 8.39 -5.42 5.40
N GLU A 86 7.48 -6.16 6.04
CA GLU A 86 6.36 -6.80 5.34
C GLU A 86 5.49 -5.78 4.59
N ARG A 87 5.13 -4.68 5.26
CA ARG A 87 4.33 -3.60 4.63
C ARG A 87 5.07 -2.99 3.45
N THR A 88 6.33 -2.63 3.65
CA THR A 88 7.17 -2.02 2.61
C THR A 88 7.36 -2.96 1.41
N SER A 89 7.56 -4.26 1.65
CA SER A 89 7.67 -5.27 0.59
C SER A 89 6.40 -5.34 -0.26
N ILE A 90 5.22 -5.32 0.38
CA ILE A 90 3.93 -5.33 -0.32
C ILE A 90 3.74 -4.04 -1.12
N GLU A 91 3.96 -2.88 -0.50
CA GLU A 91 3.80 -1.56 -1.12
C GLU A 91 4.74 -1.37 -2.33
N MET A 92 5.97 -1.89 -2.23
CA MET A 92 6.92 -1.91 -3.35
C MET A 92 6.32 -2.65 -4.56
N VAL A 93 5.77 -3.86 -4.35
CA VAL A 93 5.21 -4.65 -5.45
C VAL A 93 3.89 -4.06 -5.97
N ILE A 94 3.11 -3.37 -5.13
CA ILE A 94 1.94 -2.59 -5.58
C ILE A 94 2.40 -1.49 -6.54
N SER A 95 3.43 -0.72 -6.20
CA SER A 95 4.00 0.31 -7.08
C SER A 95 4.47 -0.27 -8.42
N PHE A 96 5.10 -1.45 -8.41
CA PHE A 96 5.50 -2.13 -9.64
C PHE A 96 4.27 -2.51 -10.47
N SER A 97 3.23 -2.99 -9.81
CA SER A 97 2.00 -3.42 -10.47
C SER A 97 1.32 -2.28 -11.26
N GLU A 98 1.38 -1.06 -10.75
CA GLU A 98 0.76 0.12 -11.36
C GLU A 98 1.55 0.64 -12.57
N SER A 99 2.84 0.33 -12.64
CA SER A 99 3.72 0.78 -13.74
C SER A 99 3.67 -0.10 -15.00
N LEU A 100 3.21 -1.35 -14.90
CA LEU A 100 3.18 -2.29 -16.04
C LEU A 100 2.03 -2.09 -17.05
N PRO A 101 0.79 -1.71 -16.65
CA PRO A 101 -0.33 -1.57 -17.57
C PRO A 101 -0.05 -0.64 -18.77
N PRO A 102 0.59 0.54 -18.62
CA PRO A 102 0.97 1.36 -19.77
C PRO A 102 1.88 0.63 -20.77
N VAL A 103 2.82 -0.19 -20.29
CA VAL A 103 3.72 -0.99 -21.15
C VAL A 103 2.93 -2.06 -21.90
N ILE A 104 2.01 -2.74 -21.23
CA ILE A 104 1.14 -3.75 -21.86
C ILE A 104 0.26 -3.09 -22.94
N SER A 105 -0.31 -1.92 -22.67
CA SER A 105 -1.13 -1.20 -23.64
C SER A 105 -0.33 -0.74 -24.86
N ALA A 106 0.93 -0.31 -24.67
CA ALA A 106 1.77 0.21 -25.75
C ALA A 106 2.49 -0.89 -26.56
N LYS A 107 3.00 -1.93 -25.90
CA LYS A 107 3.88 -2.97 -26.51
C LYS A 107 3.28 -4.38 -26.47
N GLY A 108 2.06 -4.54 -25.95
CA GLY A 108 1.42 -5.84 -25.79
C GLY A 108 2.05 -6.70 -24.70
N ARG A 109 1.57 -7.96 -24.62
CA ARG A 109 2.05 -8.94 -23.63
C ARG A 109 3.54 -9.24 -23.79
N GLU A 110 3.99 -9.53 -25.00
CA GLU A 110 5.39 -9.86 -25.28
C GLU A 110 6.32 -8.70 -24.97
N GLY A 111 5.94 -7.48 -25.36
CA GLY A 111 6.70 -6.27 -25.04
C GLY A 111 6.84 -6.04 -23.53
N ALA A 112 5.80 -6.35 -22.75
CA ALA A 112 5.89 -6.30 -21.28
C ALA A 112 6.85 -7.36 -20.72
N LEU A 113 6.86 -8.59 -21.27
CA LEU A 113 7.82 -9.62 -20.86
C LEU A 113 9.25 -9.24 -21.22
N ASN A 114 9.49 -8.67 -22.40
CA ASN A 114 10.82 -8.22 -22.81
C ASN A 114 11.29 -7.01 -21.99
N GLN A 115 10.39 -6.07 -21.68
CA GLN A 115 10.70 -4.97 -20.77
C GLN A 115 11.09 -5.46 -19.38
N ALA A 116 10.38 -6.46 -18.85
CA ALA A 116 10.73 -7.07 -17.57
C ALA A 116 12.13 -7.72 -17.59
N LYS A 117 12.50 -8.43 -18.67
CA LYS A 117 13.85 -8.99 -18.82
C LYS A 117 14.92 -7.90 -18.78
N LEU A 118 14.74 -6.81 -19.52
CA LEU A 118 15.67 -5.67 -19.52
C LEU A 118 15.81 -5.06 -18.12
N ASN A 119 14.69 -4.90 -17.41
CA ASN A 119 14.72 -4.37 -16.04
C ASN A 119 15.47 -5.33 -15.10
N VAL A 120 15.29 -6.64 -15.23
CA VAL A 120 16.01 -7.65 -14.43
C VAL A 120 17.49 -7.71 -14.79
N GLU A 121 17.84 -7.68 -16.07
CA GLU A 121 19.22 -7.66 -16.57
C GLU A 121 20.05 -6.55 -15.93
N SER A 122 19.45 -5.37 -15.71
CA SER A 122 20.11 -4.24 -15.04
C SER A 122 20.53 -4.50 -13.59
N LEU A 123 19.99 -5.54 -12.94
CA LEU A 123 20.30 -5.93 -11.57
C LEU A 123 21.40 -7.00 -11.46
N LEU A 124 21.78 -7.62 -12.59
CA LEU A 124 22.69 -8.77 -12.61
C LEU A 124 24.15 -8.34 -12.71
N LYS A 125 25.05 -9.18 -12.21
CA LYS A 125 26.51 -8.98 -12.35
C LYS A 125 26.99 -9.18 -13.79
N ASP A 126 26.39 -10.14 -14.50
CA ASP A 126 26.61 -10.39 -15.93
C ASP A 126 25.25 -10.43 -16.66
N PRO A 127 24.75 -9.26 -17.13
CA PRO A 127 23.45 -9.15 -17.79
C PRO A 127 23.32 -10.05 -19.03
N TYR A 128 24.38 -10.19 -19.83
CA TYR A 128 24.34 -10.94 -21.09
C TYR A 128 24.28 -12.46 -20.88
N SER A 129 24.61 -12.94 -19.68
CA SER A 129 24.51 -14.36 -19.34
C SER A 129 23.12 -14.81 -18.86
N ALA A 130 22.18 -13.86 -18.73
CA ALA A 130 20.87 -14.08 -18.12
C ALA A 130 20.06 -15.14 -18.87
N LYS A 131 19.56 -16.13 -18.11
CA LYS A 131 18.66 -17.16 -18.59
C LYS A 131 17.35 -17.05 -17.84
N PHE A 132 16.28 -16.71 -18.57
CA PHE A 132 14.94 -16.51 -18.01
C PHE A 132 14.08 -17.76 -18.17
N SER A 133 13.27 -18.05 -17.15
CA SER A 133 12.26 -19.12 -17.19
C SER A 133 10.99 -18.72 -16.42
N GLU A 134 9.90 -19.48 -16.61
CA GLU A 134 8.64 -19.35 -15.86
C GLU A 134 7.98 -17.96 -15.91
N LEU A 135 8.19 -17.25 -17.02
CA LEU A 135 7.65 -15.91 -17.25
C LEU A 135 6.11 -15.91 -17.29
N ARG A 136 5.50 -15.17 -16.37
CA ARG A 136 4.05 -15.01 -16.26
C ARG A 136 3.69 -13.57 -15.91
N ILE A 137 2.50 -13.15 -16.33
CA ILE A 137 1.93 -11.86 -15.93
C ILE A 137 0.82 -12.17 -14.95
N GLU A 138 0.95 -11.66 -13.72
CA GLU A 138 0.00 -11.87 -12.63
C GLU A 138 -0.70 -10.55 -12.30
N LYS A 139 -1.95 -10.65 -11.83
CA LYS A 139 -2.68 -9.51 -11.29
C LYS A 139 -2.25 -9.30 -9.85
N PHE A 140 -1.97 -8.06 -9.48
CA PHE A 140 -1.66 -7.70 -8.10
C PHE A 140 -2.13 -6.27 -7.85
N GLY A 141 -2.81 -6.04 -6.72
CA GLY A 141 -3.50 -4.76 -6.48
C GLY A 141 -4.44 -4.39 -7.63
N LYS A 142 -4.29 -3.16 -8.15
CA LYS A 142 -5.03 -2.65 -9.31
C LYS A 142 -4.31 -2.86 -10.64
N GLY A 143 -3.09 -3.37 -10.59
CA GLY A 143 -2.19 -3.46 -11.71
C GLY A 143 -1.85 -4.89 -12.11
N LYS A 144 -0.69 -5.03 -12.74
CA LYS A 144 -0.12 -6.31 -13.14
C LYS A 144 1.37 -6.31 -12.93
N VAL A 145 1.94 -7.44 -12.58
CA VAL A 145 3.40 -7.63 -12.49
C VAL A 145 3.84 -8.76 -13.40
N VAL A 146 5.10 -8.73 -13.85
CA VAL A 146 5.75 -9.88 -14.46
C VAL A 146 6.49 -10.64 -13.36
N CYS A 147 6.21 -11.94 -13.24
CA CYS A 147 6.92 -12.86 -12.36
C CYS A 147 7.71 -13.86 -13.22
N GLY A 148 8.83 -14.34 -12.71
CA GLY A 148 9.61 -15.39 -13.36
C GLY A 148 10.85 -15.74 -12.57
N LYS A 149 11.73 -16.54 -13.17
CA LYS A 149 13.03 -16.90 -12.64
C LYS A 149 14.14 -16.46 -13.58
N VAL A 150 15.28 -16.10 -13.00
CA VAL A 150 16.49 -15.75 -13.74
C VAL A 150 17.70 -16.48 -13.14
N ASN A 151 18.56 -17.01 -14.00
CA ASN A 151 19.87 -17.52 -13.60
C ASN A 151 20.95 -16.81 -14.42
N ALA A 152 21.98 -16.31 -13.75
CA ALA A 152 23.04 -15.52 -14.38
C ALA A 152 24.40 -15.85 -13.74
N LYS A 153 25.47 -15.52 -14.46
CA LYS A 153 26.83 -15.69 -13.94
C LYS A 153 27.14 -14.65 -12.86
N ASN A 154 27.86 -15.07 -11.84
CA ASN A 154 28.45 -14.18 -10.85
C ASN A 154 29.77 -13.58 -11.38
N SER A 155 30.45 -12.77 -10.56
CA SER A 155 31.72 -12.13 -10.92
C SER A 155 32.88 -13.10 -11.19
N TYR A 156 32.75 -14.38 -10.82
CA TYR A 156 33.73 -15.44 -11.10
C TYR A 156 33.38 -16.24 -12.37
N GLY A 157 32.32 -15.85 -13.09
CA GLY A 157 31.91 -16.47 -14.35
C GLY A 157 31.05 -17.73 -14.22
N GLY A 158 30.66 -18.12 -13.00
CA GLY A 158 29.84 -19.30 -12.72
C GLY A 158 28.37 -18.97 -12.46
N TYR A 159 27.46 -19.88 -12.86
CA TYR A 159 26.04 -19.80 -12.51
C TYR A 159 25.83 -20.26 -11.07
N THR A 160 25.06 -19.50 -10.28
CA THR A 160 24.84 -19.77 -8.85
C THR A 160 23.46 -20.34 -8.52
N GLY A 161 22.61 -20.53 -9.54
CA GLY A 161 21.25 -21.02 -9.37
C GLY A 161 20.21 -20.00 -9.84
N SER A 162 18.97 -20.48 -9.98
CA SER A 162 17.86 -19.64 -10.43
C SER A 162 17.26 -18.86 -9.25
N THR A 163 17.06 -17.56 -9.45
CA THR A 163 16.44 -16.65 -8.47
C THR A 163 15.10 -16.15 -9.02
N ASP A 164 14.06 -16.14 -8.18
CA ASP A 164 12.77 -15.56 -8.53
C ASP A 164 12.85 -14.03 -8.66
N PHE A 165 12.03 -13.44 -9.52
CA PHE A 165 11.95 -11.99 -9.67
C PHE A 165 10.51 -11.52 -9.87
N VAL A 166 10.30 -10.23 -9.57
CA VAL A 166 9.09 -9.49 -9.92
C VAL A 166 9.48 -8.21 -10.66
N ALA A 167 8.72 -7.84 -11.69
CA ALA A 167 8.98 -6.64 -12.48
C ALA A 167 7.69 -5.86 -12.82
N GLY A 168 7.82 -4.55 -12.76
CA GLY A 168 6.89 -3.57 -13.30
C GLY A 168 7.33 -3.05 -14.67
N GLY A 169 6.77 -1.92 -15.10
CA GLY A 169 7.06 -1.33 -16.40
C GLY A 169 8.49 -0.80 -16.55
N ASN A 170 9.09 -0.30 -15.48
CA ASN A 170 10.41 0.35 -15.49
C ASN A 170 11.31 -0.07 -14.31
N VAL A 171 10.90 -1.07 -13.55
CA VAL A 171 11.57 -1.50 -12.32
C VAL A 171 11.44 -3.01 -12.15
N ALA A 172 12.41 -3.62 -11.49
CA ALA A 172 12.38 -5.03 -11.10
C ALA A 172 13.01 -5.21 -9.72
N ALA A 173 12.72 -6.35 -9.10
CA ALA A 173 13.39 -6.82 -7.88
C ALA A 173 13.65 -8.32 -7.98
N LEU A 174 14.78 -8.75 -7.43
CA LEU A 174 15.15 -10.15 -7.25
C LEU A 174 14.75 -10.62 -5.85
N TYR A 175 14.40 -11.89 -5.74
CA TYR A 175 14.15 -12.53 -4.45
C TYR A 175 15.42 -12.48 -3.60
N ILE A 176 15.29 -12.01 -2.37
CA ILE A 176 16.42 -11.86 -1.45
C ILE A 176 16.54 -13.14 -0.64
N ASP A 177 17.59 -13.90 -0.89
CA ASP A 177 17.99 -15.02 -0.03
C ASP A 177 18.69 -14.50 1.22
N SER A 178 18.27 -14.95 2.40
CA SER A 178 18.81 -14.53 3.69
C SER A 178 18.95 -15.74 4.61
N LYS A 179 20.06 -15.81 5.34
CA LYS A 179 20.29 -16.84 6.36
C LYS A 179 19.22 -16.84 7.48
N TYR A 180 18.52 -15.72 7.64
CA TYR A 180 17.46 -15.54 8.64
C TYR A 180 16.10 -15.67 7.96
N PRO A 181 15.33 -16.74 8.24
CA PRO A 181 14.05 -17.00 7.57
C PRO A 181 13.01 -15.88 7.76
N ASP A 182 13.02 -15.23 8.92
CA ASP A 182 12.08 -14.12 9.18
C ASP A 182 12.38 -12.92 8.26
N ILE A 183 13.66 -12.57 8.07
CA ILE A 183 14.06 -11.48 7.19
C ILE A 183 13.76 -11.84 5.74
N GLU A 184 14.05 -13.07 5.33
CA GLU A 184 13.78 -13.59 3.99
C GLU A 184 12.27 -13.47 3.67
N ARG A 185 11.43 -14.05 4.54
CA ARG A 185 9.98 -14.04 4.34
C ARG A 185 9.42 -12.63 4.33
N GLN A 186 9.86 -11.78 5.25
CA GLN A 186 9.31 -10.42 5.37
C GLN A 186 9.74 -9.52 4.19
N SER A 187 10.99 -9.62 3.75
CA SER A 187 11.51 -8.84 2.62
C SER A 187 10.88 -9.24 1.30
N ASN A 188 10.55 -10.52 1.15
CA ASN A 188 9.97 -11.06 -0.08
C ASN A 188 8.44 -11.16 -0.05
N LEU A 189 7.75 -10.73 1.01
CA LEU A 189 6.31 -10.96 1.18
C LEU A 189 5.48 -10.44 0.00
N GLY A 190 5.77 -9.25 -0.52
CA GLY A 190 5.10 -8.71 -1.71
C GLY A 190 5.27 -9.62 -2.93
N MET A 191 6.48 -10.17 -3.13
CA MET A 191 6.79 -11.11 -4.21
C MET A 191 6.05 -12.44 -4.02
N ILE A 192 6.07 -12.99 -2.81
CA ILE A 192 5.38 -14.24 -2.46
C ILE A 192 3.88 -14.11 -2.77
N MET A 193 3.25 -13.01 -2.34
CA MET A 193 1.82 -12.78 -2.59
C MET A 193 1.50 -12.53 -4.07
N ALA A 194 2.32 -11.75 -4.77
CA ALA A 194 2.04 -11.40 -6.17
C ALA A 194 2.33 -12.56 -7.15
N CYS A 195 3.41 -13.31 -6.89
CA CYS A 195 3.93 -14.32 -7.79
C CYS A 195 3.59 -15.77 -7.38
N LYS A 196 2.90 -15.95 -6.25
CA LYS A 196 2.48 -17.25 -5.69
C LYS A 196 3.68 -18.20 -5.54
N LEU A 197 4.74 -17.68 -4.93
CA LEU A 197 5.96 -18.42 -4.62
C LEU A 197 5.74 -19.38 -3.45
#